data_AF-A0A926HHK0-F1
#
_entry.id   AF-A0A926HHK0-F1
#
_cell.length_a   1.000
_cell.length_b   1.000
_cell.length_c   1.000
_cell.angle_alpha   90.00
_cell.angle_beta   90.00
_cell.angle_gamma   90.00
#
_symmetry.space_group_name_H-M   'P 1'
#
loop_
_entity.id
_entity.type
_entity.pdbx_description
1 polymer ?
#
loop_
_entity_poly.entity_id
_entity_poly.type
_entity_poly.pdbx_seq_one_letter_code
_entity_poly.pdbx_strand_id
1 'polypeptide(L)'
;MLLALAGSTSQGASSAPNAIVAENRLPGTKRWQVKNLSLRHEIEGYASGDSVAAGGSINLHVRCHTRLYTIEVFRLGWYGGDGGRSLLGPVRMRNGTEAPIPRNDLSHPLRCQWPRAFRLDVPSDWTSGFYWALLTASSGYQSAVPFVVLERTPAAKVLLQIPVTTYHAYNNWGGRSLYDFQSPGGRAFRVSFDRPYSPAALVGDRGFFYCDFALVRWMESQGYPVAYCTNLDIHRQPGLASRYSIFLSSGHDEYWSTQMLDHVEAAQAKGTNLLFLSADTCHWVIRMEEDGLTEACYKNADLDPRQPATVRFRDPEIARPEVNLMGVQNELHCVAPGSVGFRADGQPA
;
A
#
# COMPACT_ATOMS: atom_id res chain seq x y z
N MET A 1 9.87 57.30 37.93
CA MET A 1 9.32 56.81 36.65
C MET A 1 10.15 55.61 36.23
N LEU A 2 9.84 54.42 36.76
CA LEU A 2 10.42 53.14 36.34
C LEU A 2 9.30 52.34 35.68
N LEU A 3 9.45 52.04 34.39
CA LEU A 3 8.58 51.10 33.69
C LEU A 3 9.04 49.68 34.00
N ALA A 4 8.17 48.88 34.62
CA ALA A 4 8.33 47.43 34.70
C ALA A 4 7.73 46.80 33.43
N LEU A 5 8.59 46.18 32.61
CA LEU A 5 8.18 45.33 31.50
C LEU A 5 7.72 43.98 32.08
N ALA A 6 6.41 43.71 31.97
CA ALA A 6 5.86 42.39 32.25
C ALA A 6 6.29 41.43 31.12
N GLY A 7 7.13 40.45 31.45
CA GLY A 7 7.47 39.35 30.56
C GLY A 7 6.25 38.47 30.34
N SER A 8 5.79 38.38 29.10
CA SER A 8 4.82 37.37 28.67
C SER A 8 5.53 36.01 28.61
N THR A 9 5.20 35.12 29.53
CA THR A 9 5.54 33.71 29.40
C THR A 9 4.73 33.15 28.23
N SER A 10 5.39 32.86 27.11
CA SER A 10 4.80 32.04 26.05
C SER A 10 4.52 30.65 26.63
N GLN A 11 3.24 30.34 26.84
CA GLN A 11 2.81 28.95 27.01
C GLN A 11 3.20 28.23 25.73
N GLY A 12 4.21 27.35 25.83
CA GLY A 12 4.56 26.44 24.75
C GLY A 12 3.31 25.70 24.32
N ALA A 13 2.96 25.80 23.04
CA ALA A 13 1.90 25.00 22.46
C ALA A 13 2.22 23.53 22.78
N SER A 14 1.39 22.90 23.61
CA SER A 14 1.41 21.46 23.84
C SER A 14 1.29 20.80 22.46
N SER A 15 2.40 20.29 21.92
CA SER A 15 2.34 19.48 20.71
C SER A 15 1.40 18.31 20.99
N ALA A 16 0.47 18.06 20.07
CA ALA A 16 -0.39 16.88 20.18
C ALA A 16 0.53 15.65 20.41
N PRO A 17 0.24 14.81 21.41
CA PRO A 17 1.07 13.66 21.71
C PRO A 17 1.17 12.77 20.46
N ASN A 18 2.40 12.35 20.12
CA ASN A 18 2.64 11.49 18.96
C ASN A 18 1.77 10.22 19.07
N ALA A 19 0.80 10.09 18.16
CA ALA A 19 -0.16 9.00 18.15
C ALA A 19 0.52 7.62 18.07
N ILE A 20 1.64 7.50 17.34
CA ILE A 20 2.40 6.25 17.21
C ILE A 20 3.05 5.84 18.54
N VAL A 21 3.57 6.80 19.30
CA VAL A 21 4.16 6.53 20.62
C VAL A 21 3.08 6.10 21.61
N ALA A 22 1.90 6.73 21.56
CA ALA A 22 0.77 6.33 22.39
C ALA A 22 0.27 4.93 22.01
N GLU A 23 0.12 4.65 20.72
CA GLU A 23 -0.31 3.36 20.19
C GLU A 23 0.65 2.23 20.57
N ASN A 24 1.97 2.47 20.49
CA ASN A 24 2.99 1.47 20.84
C ASN A 24 3.07 1.12 22.33
N ARG A 25 2.40 1.88 23.21
CA ARG A 25 2.28 1.53 24.64
C ARG A 25 1.17 0.51 24.89
N LEU A 26 0.29 0.27 23.92
CA LEU A 26 -0.75 -0.73 24.03
C LEU A 26 -0.18 -2.15 23.88
N PRO A 27 -0.82 -3.17 24.49
CA PRO A 27 -0.34 -4.55 24.41
C PRO A 27 -0.27 -5.07 22.97
N GLY A 28 0.91 -5.58 22.59
CA GLY A 28 1.15 -6.27 21.32
C GLY A 28 0.69 -7.73 21.33
N THR A 29 0.74 -8.35 20.16
CA THR A 29 0.51 -9.77 19.95
C THR A 29 1.19 -10.26 18.67
N LYS A 30 1.58 -11.53 18.62
CA LYS A 30 2.07 -12.20 17.41
C LYS A 30 0.97 -12.96 16.64
N ARG A 31 -0.29 -12.90 17.11
CA ARG A 31 -1.42 -13.64 16.50
C ARG A 31 -1.77 -13.20 15.08
N TRP A 32 -1.33 -12.01 14.66
CA TRP A 32 -1.51 -11.55 13.29
C TRP A 32 -0.79 -12.45 12.27
N GLN A 33 0.30 -13.11 12.67
CA GLN A 33 1.11 -13.96 11.78
C GLN A 33 0.30 -15.13 11.23
N VAL A 34 0.29 -15.26 9.91
CA VAL A 34 -0.31 -16.40 9.21
C VAL A 34 0.57 -17.63 9.43
N LYS A 35 0.01 -18.67 10.05
CA LYS A 35 0.72 -19.91 10.39
C LYS A 35 0.41 -21.06 9.44
N ASN A 36 -0.82 -21.12 8.94
CA ASN A 36 -1.27 -22.16 8.03
C ASN A 36 -1.89 -21.54 6.79
N LEU A 37 -1.03 -21.12 5.86
CA LEU A 37 -1.43 -20.37 4.68
C LEU A 37 -2.32 -21.19 3.74
N SER A 38 -3.39 -20.57 3.28
CA SER A 38 -4.27 -21.05 2.21
C SER A 38 -3.51 -21.03 0.88
N LEU A 39 -3.27 -22.21 0.30
CA LEU A 39 -2.48 -22.39 -0.94
C LEU A 39 -3.32 -23.00 -2.07
N ARG A 40 -4.47 -23.58 -1.74
CA ARG A 40 -5.38 -24.24 -2.68
C ARG A 40 -6.79 -23.65 -2.57
N HIS A 41 -6.84 -22.36 -2.29
CA HIS A 41 -8.08 -21.58 -2.18
C HIS A 41 -8.99 -22.05 -1.03
N GLU A 42 -8.46 -22.57 0.08
CA GLU A 42 -9.26 -23.04 1.22
C GLU A 42 -10.07 -21.91 1.87
N ILE A 43 -9.42 -20.75 2.04
CA ILE A 43 -10.02 -19.49 2.43
C ILE A 43 -9.24 -18.32 1.84
N GLU A 44 -9.94 -17.34 1.28
CA GLU A 44 -9.35 -16.18 0.64
C GLU A 44 -10.28 -14.99 0.79
N GLY A 45 -9.73 -13.79 0.68
CA GLY A 45 -10.56 -12.59 0.70
C GLY A 45 -9.83 -11.37 0.18
N TYR A 46 -10.62 -10.33 0.00
CA TYR A 46 -10.16 -9.01 -0.39
C TYR A 46 -11.10 -7.95 0.19
N ALA A 47 -10.65 -6.71 0.21
CA ALA A 47 -11.42 -5.59 0.71
C ALA A 47 -12.06 -4.80 -0.44
N SER A 48 -13.13 -4.05 -0.17
CA SER A 48 -13.74 -3.14 -1.16
C SER A 48 -12.87 -1.93 -1.52
N GLY A 49 -11.71 -1.78 -0.88
CA GLY A 49 -10.68 -0.79 -1.18
C GLY A 49 -9.41 -1.08 -0.38
N ASP A 50 -8.29 -0.52 -0.82
CA ASP A 50 -6.99 -0.71 -0.18
C ASP A 50 -6.74 0.24 1.00
N SER A 51 -7.61 1.24 1.16
CA SER A 51 -7.56 2.21 2.23
C SER A 51 -8.96 2.61 2.72
N VAL A 52 -9.04 3.10 3.95
CA VAL A 52 -10.25 3.64 4.55
C VAL A 52 -9.89 4.72 5.58
N ALA A 53 -10.66 5.81 5.63
CA ALA A 53 -10.47 6.81 6.67
C ALA A 53 -10.90 6.29 8.05
N ALA A 54 -10.22 6.69 9.12
CA ALA A 54 -10.74 6.46 10.48
C ALA A 54 -12.13 7.14 10.63
N GLY A 55 -13.11 6.41 11.15
CA GLY A 55 -14.53 6.79 11.15
C GLY A 55 -15.30 6.37 9.89
N GLY A 56 -14.64 5.79 8.90
CA GLY A 56 -15.24 5.25 7.68
C GLY A 56 -15.63 3.78 7.81
N SER A 57 -15.83 3.12 6.67
CA SER A 57 -16.15 1.69 6.63
C SER A 57 -15.56 1.02 5.41
N ILE A 58 -15.16 -0.24 5.56
CA ILE A 58 -14.62 -1.08 4.49
C ILE A 58 -15.32 -2.44 4.50
N ASN A 59 -15.64 -2.98 3.32
CA ASN A 59 -16.26 -4.29 3.21
C ASN A 59 -15.19 -5.34 2.98
N LEU A 60 -15.32 -6.49 3.64
CA LEU A 60 -14.52 -7.68 3.38
C LEU A 60 -15.37 -8.67 2.58
N HIS A 61 -14.78 -9.16 1.50
CA HIS A 61 -15.33 -10.17 0.61
C HIS A 61 -14.53 -11.45 0.85
N VAL A 62 -15.22 -12.53 1.22
CA VAL A 62 -14.57 -13.77 1.64
C VAL A 62 -15.16 -14.95 0.89
N ARG A 63 -14.27 -15.75 0.32
CA ARG A 63 -14.55 -17.09 -0.20
C ARG A 63 -13.96 -18.09 0.79
N CYS A 64 -14.74 -19.10 1.16
CA CYS A 64 -14.27 -20.14 2.07
C CYS A 64 -14.95 -21.47 1.75
N HIS A 65 -14.15 -22.54 1.65
CA HIS A 65 -14.68 -23.91 1.45
C HIS A 65 -15.52 -24.38 2.64
N THR A 66 -15.19 -23.95 3.86
CA THR A 66 -15.93 -24.29 5.06
C THR A 66 -17.02 -23.28 5.38
N ARG A 67 -18.19 -23.74 5.88
CA ARG A 67 -19.27 -22.86 6.35
C ARG A 67 -18.85 -21.93 7.49
N LEU A 68 -17.92 -22.38 8.32
CA LEU A 68 -17.46 -21.69 9.51
C LEU A 68 -16.05 -21.15 9.29
N TYR A 69 -15.84 -19.89 9.64
CA TYR A 69 -14.51 -19.26 9.68
C TYR A 69 -14.54 -18.10 10.66
N THR A 70 -13.36 -17.55 11.00
CA THR A 70 -13.25 -16.36 11.84
C THR A 70 -12.55 -15.22 11.12
N ILE A 71 -12.90 -14.00 11.53
CA ILE A 71 -12.20 -12.77 11.13
C ILE A 71 -11.63 -12.11 12.40
N GLU A 72 -10.33 -11.86 12.41
CA GLU A 72 -9.64 -11.02 13.40
C GLU A 72 -9.01 -9.83 12.69
N VAL A 73 -9.11 -8.62 13.26
CA VAL A 73 -8.46 -7.43 12.71
C VAL A 73 -7.32 -7.01 13.61
N PHE A 74 -6.17 -6.75 13.00
CA PHE A 74 -4.96 -6.28 13.65
C PHE A 74 -4.47 -4.99 13.02
N ARG A 75 -4.01 -4.04 13.84
CA ARG A 75 -3.10 -2.98 13.38
C ARG A 75 -1.69 -3.50 13.48
N LEU A 76 -0.96 -3.49 12.37
CA LEU A 76 0.43 -3.91 12.30
C LEU A 76 1.35 -2.75 12.67
N GLY A 77 2.46 -3.06 13.35
CA GLY A 77 3.34 -2.04 13.92
C GLY A 77 4.47 -2.60 14.78
N TRP A 78 5.06 -1.77 15.63
CA TRP A 78 6.17 -2.21 16.49
C TRP A 78 5.72 -3.03 17.71
N TYR A 79 4.92 -2.43 18.60
CA TYR A 79 4.40 -3.03 19.84
C TYR A 79 5.41 -3.85 20.64
N GLY A 80 6.56 -3.26 20.98
CA GLY A 80 7.60 -3.94 21.78
C GLY A 80 8.24 -5.17 21.10
N GLY A 81 8.09 -5.30 19.79
CA GLY A 81 8.62 -6.42 19.02
C GLY A 81 7.59 -7.47 18.60
N ASP A 82 6.33 -7.34 19.03
CA ASP A 82 5.29 -8.32 18.71
C ASP A 82 4.70 -8.16 17.31
N GLY A 83 4.83 -6.99 16.68
CA GLY A 83 4.48 -6.80 15.26
C GLY A 83 3.02 -6.41 15.00
N GLY A 84 2.12 -6.52 15.99
CA GLY A 84 0.75 -6.10 15.79
C GLY A 84 -0.03 -6.00 17.09
N ARG A 85 -1.18 -5.33 17.03
CA ARG A 85 -2.17 -5.23 18.11
C ARG A 85 -3.50 -5.75 17.62
N SER A 86 -4.17 -6.54 18.47
CA SER A 86 -5.53 -7.02 18.20
C SER A 86 -6.54 -5.90 18.42
N LEU A 87 -7.41 -5.68 17.44
CA LEU A 87 -8.42 -4.61 17.47
C LEU A 87 -9.84 -5.15 17.54
N LEU A 88 -10.09 -6.22 16.80
CA LEU A 88 -11.42 -6.81 16.68
C LEU A 88 -11.31 -8.31 16.46
N GLY A 89 -12.29 -9.03 17.00
CA GLY A 89 -12.45 -10.47 16.81
C GLY A 89 -11.76 -11.33 17.87
N PRO A 90 -11.81 -12.66 17.69
CA PRO A 90 -12.33 -13.36 16.51
C PRO A 90 -13.85 -13.25 16.36
N VAL A 91 -14.30 -12.70 15.22
CA VAL A 91 -15.72 -12.70 14.84
C VAL A 91 -16.03 -14.02 14.14
N ARG A 92 -16.96 -14.79 14.69
CA ARG A 92 -17.37 -16.09 14.11
C ARG A 92 -18.36 -15.88 12.99
N MET A 93 -17.97 -16.33 11.80
CA MET A 93 -18.79 -16.29 10.60
C MET A 93 -19.38 -17.67 10.33
N ARG A 94 -20.64 -17.70 9.86
CA ARG A 94 -21.38 -18.94 9.54
C ARG A 94 -21.88 -19.00 8.11
N ASN A 95 -21.41 -18.08 7.29
CA ASN A 95 -21.83 -17.84 5.92
C ASN A 95 -20.67 -18.09 4.93
N GLY A 96 -19.72 -18.96 5.26
CA GLY A 96 -18.66 -19.34 4.33
C GLY A 96 -19.28 -19.95 3.07
N THR A 97 -18.88 -19.44 1.91
CA THR A 97 -19.35 -19.88 0.59
C THR A 97 -18.18 -20.03 -0.37
N GLU A 98 -18.30 -21.03 -1.24
CA GLU A 98 -17.41 -21.21 -2.39
C GLU A 98 -17.87 -20.32 -3.54
N ALA A 99 -17.78 -19.00 -3.35
CA ALA A 99 -17.98 -18.07 -4.45
C ALA A 99 -17.05 -18.45 -5.64
N PRO A 100 -17.53 -18.33 -6.89
CA PRO A 100 -16.75 -18.77 -8.04
C PRO A 100 -15.45 -17.96 -8.16
N ILE A 101 -14.37 -18.64 -8.55
CA ILE A 101 -13.15 -17.97 -9.01
C ILE A 101 -13.35 -17.71 -10.51
N PRO A 102 -13.37 -16.44 -10.95
CA PRO A 102 -13.57 -16.13 -12.36
C PRO A 102 -12.49 -16.78 -13.22
N ARG A 103 -12.87 -17.17 -14.45
CA ARG A 103 -11.88 -17.64 -15.41
C ARG A 103 -11.01 -16.48 -15.85
N ASN A 104 -9.73 -16.78 -16.03
CA ASN A 104 -8.78 -15.83 -16.55
C ASN A 104 -9.03 -15.61 -18.05
N ASP A 105 -9.34 -14.37 -18.42
CA ASP A 105 -9.55 -13.93 -19.79
C ASP A 105 -8.53 -12.83 -20.08
N LEU A 106 -7.72 -13.01 -21.13
CA LEU A 106 -6.71 -12.02 -21.54
C LEU A 106 -7.32 -10.67 -21.92
N SER A 107 -8.59 -10.64 -22.31
CA SER A 107 -9.27 -9.42 -22.73
C SER A 107 -9.89 -8.61 -21.58
N HIS A 108 -10.03 -9.19 -20.38
CA HIS A 108 -10.69 -8.53 -19.24
C HIS A 108 -9.92 -8.72 -17.93
N PRO A 109 -9.81 -7.67 -17.10
CA PRO A 109 -9.22 -7.81 -15.77
C PRO A 109 -10.05 -8.78 -14.92
N LEU A 110 -9.38 -9.68 -14.21
CA LEU A 110 -10.03 -10.66 -13.36
C LEU A 110 -10.66 -9.99 -12.13
N ARG A 111 -11.98 -10.14 -11.99
CA ARG A 111 -12.79 -9.53 -10.92
C ARG A 111 -13.66 -10.57 -10.24
N CYS A 112 -13.52 -10.72 -8.94
CA CYS A 112 -14.22 -11.75 -8.17
C CYS A 112 -15.70 -11.45 -8.01
N GLN A 113 -16.04 -10.18 -7.73
CA GLN A 113 -17.41 -9.76 -7.41
C GLN A 113 -18.07 -10.65 -6.34
N TRP A 114 -17.29 -11.14 -5.37
CA TRP A 114 -17.85 -11.98 -4.32
C TRP A 114 -18.83 -11.17 -3.47
N PRO A 115 -19.91 -11.78 -2.94
CA PRO A 115 -20.79 -11.08 -2.01
C PRO A 115 -20.01 -10.57 -0.79
N ARG A 116 -20.41 -9.43 -0.25
CA ARG A 116 -19.85 -8.93 1.01
C ARG A 116 -20.09 -9.96 2.11
N ALA A 117 -19.01 -10.40 2.74
CA ALA A 117 -19.05 -11.31 3.87
C ALA A 117 -19.17 -10.57 5.21
N PHE A 118 -18.43 -9.46 5.36
CA PHE A 118 -18.36 -8.67 6.59
C PHE A 118 -18.21 -7.18 6.26
N ARG A 119 -18.81 -6.31 7.06
CA ARG A 119 -18.58 -4.87 7.02
C ARG A 119 -17.81 -4.48 8.27
N LEU A 120 -16.65 -3.86 8.09
CA LEU A 120 -15.87 -3.28 9.17
C LEU A 120 -16.15 -1.78 9.20
N ASP A 121 -16.88 -1.32 10.21
CA ASP A 121 -16.92 0.10 10.55
C ASP A 121 -15.67 0.43 11.36
N VAL A 122 -14.86 1.36 10.87
CA VAL A 122 -13.57 1.73 11.46
C VAL A 122 -13.81 2.83 12.50
N PRO A 123 -13.60 2.58 13.80
CA PRO A 123 -13.69 3.62 14.83
C PRO A 123 -12.82 4.83 14.52
N SER A 124 -13.29 6.02 14.91
CA SER A 124 -12.60 7.28 14.62
C SER A 124 -11.29 7.46 15.39
N ASP A 125 -11.07 6.66 16.43
CA ASP A 125 -9.87 6.65 17.28
C ASP A 125 -8.82 5.63 16.82
N TRP A 126 -9.08 4.86 15.76
CA TRP A 126 -8.07 3.99 15.17
C TRP A 126 -6.90 4.82 14.61
N THR A 127 -5.71 4.54 15.12
CA THR A 127 -4.47 5.20 14.68
C THR A 127 -4.17 4.86 13.23
N SER A 128 -3.77 5.85 12.42
CA SER A 128 -3.33 5.57 11.05
C SER A 128 -2.25 4.49 11.02
N GLY A 129 -2.30 3.59 10.05
CA GLY A 129 -1.44 2.41 10.06
C GLY A 129 -1.76 1.44 8.95
N PHE A 130 -0.97 0.37 8.91
CA PHE A 130 -1.23 -0.78 8.06
C PHE A 130 -1.96 -1.86 8.85
N TYR A 131 -3.01 -2.45 8.26
CA TYR A 131 -3.94 -3.33 8.96
C TYR A 131 -4.11 -4.65 8.21
N TRP A 132 -4.34 -5.70 8.97
CA TRP A 132 -4.68 -7.03 8.48
C TRP A 132 -6.04 -7.46 9.03
N ALA A 133 -6.93 -7.91 8.14
CA ALA A 133 -8.00 -8.82 8.54
C ALA A 133 -7.55 -10.26 8.28
N LEU A 134 -7.19 -10.97 9.35
CA LEU A 134 -6.84 -12.38 9.33
C LEU A 134 -8.10 -13.23 9.26
N LEU A 135 -8.19 -14.04 8.21
CA LEU A 135 -9.24 -15.01 7.98
C LEU A 135 -8.72 -16.39 8.42
N THR A 136 -9.49 -17.13 9.21
CA THR A 136 -9.15 -18.50 9.60
C THR A 136 -10.35 -19.42 9.38
N ALA A 137 -10.25 -20.34 8.42
CA ALA A 137 -11.25 -21.37 8.16
C ALA A 137 -11.36 -22.35 9.34
N SER A 138 -12.50 -23.03 9.50
CA SER A 138 -12.61 -24.08 10.53
C SER A 138 -11.72 -25.30 10.26
N SER A 139 -11.23 -25.46 9.03
CA SER A 139 -10.18 -26.41 8.66
C SER A 139 -8.78 -25.98 9.14
N GLY A 140 -8.65 -24.76 9.69
CA GLY A 140 -7.40 -24.21 10.21
C GLY A 140 -6.56 -23.46 9.18
N TYR A 141 -6.94 -23.44 7.90
CA TYR A 141 -6.26 -22.65 6.86
C TYR A 141 -6.55 -21.15 7.02
N GLN A 142 -5.60 -20.33 6.60
CA GLN A 142 -5.58 -18.90 6.85
C GLN A 142 -5.22 -18.08 5.62
N SER A 143 -5.81 -16.90 5.51
CA SER A 143 -5.44 -15.86 4.55
C SER A 143 -5.55 -14.50 5.22
N ALA A 144 -4.88 -13.49 4.70
CA ALA A 144 -4.97 -12.12 5.21
C ALA A 144 -5.53 -11.19 4.13
N VAL A 145 -6.29 -10.18 4.57
CA VAL A 145 -6.73 -9.07 3.73
C VAL A 145 -6.06 -7.79 4.25
N PRO A 146 -5.05 -7.27 3.52
CA PRO A 146 -4.39 -6.03 3.90
C PRO A 146 -5.24 -4.80 3.54
N PHE A 147 -5.17 -3.76 4.36
CA PHE A 147 -5.70 -2.42 4.06
C PHE A 147 -5.01 -1.37 4.91
N VAL A 148 -5.08 -0.10 4.50
CA VAL A 148 -4.52 1.04 5.24
C VAL A 148 -5.64 1.82 5.92
N VAL A 149 -5.44 2.25 7.15
CA VAL A 149 -6.31 3.24 7.79
C VAL A 149 -5.64 4.60 7.70
N LEU A 150 -6.33 5.55 7.04
CA LEU A 150 -5.86 6.91 6.86
C LEU A 150 -6.03 7.72 8.13
N GLU A 151 -5.12 8.68 8.34
CA GLU A 151 -5.27 9.68 9.40
C GLU A 151 -6.48 10.58 9.10
N ARG A 152 -7.40 10.69 10.07
CA ARG A 152 -8.61 11.52 9.91
C ARG A 152 -8.30 13.02 9.92
N THR A 153 -7.38 13.44 10.78
CA THR A 153 -6.98 14.83 10.94
C THR A 153 -5.46 14.88 10.96
N PRO A 154 -4.80 15.47 9.93
CA PRO A 154 -3.35 15.49 9.83
C PRO A 154 -2.68 16.04 11.08
N ALA A 155 -1.98 15.18 11.81
CA ALA A 155 -1.19 15.54 12.98
C ALA A 155 0.23 14.95 12.90
N ALA A 156 0.39 13.86 12.16
CA ALA A 156 1.69 13.31 11.80
C ALA A 156 2.54 14.30 10.97
N LYS A 157 3.86 14.13 11.02
CA LYS A 157 4.81 14.91 10.19
C LYS A 157 5.24 14.15 8.94
N VAL A 158 5.20 12.83 8.98
CA VAL A 158 5.59 11.95 7.88
C VAL A 158 4.36 11.24 7.34
N LEU A 159 4.18 11.27 6.02
CA LEU A 159 3.23 10.42 5.31
C LEU A 159 4.00 9.29 4.62
N LEU A 160 3.80 8.06 5.06
CA LEU A 160 4.34 6.86 4.44
C LEU A 160 3.32 6.29 3.44
N GLN A 161 3.74 6.19 2.19
CA GLN A 161 2.98 5.57 1.10
C GLN A 161 3.25 4.06 1.03
N ILE A 162 2.18 3.27 1.04
CA ILE A 162 2.20 1.83 0.78
C ILE A 162 1.88 1.58 -0.71
N PRO A 163 2.74 0.86 -1.46
CA PRO A 163 2.67 0.81 -2.92
C PRO A 163 1.70 -0.28 -3.44
N VAL A 164 0.40 -0.14 -3.17
CA VAL A 164 -0.59 -1.19 -3.47
C VAL A 164 -0.80 -1.44 -4.97
N THR A 165 -0.60 -0.44 -5.84
CA THR A 165 -0.58 -0.66 -7.31
C THR A 165 0.56 -1.59 -7.71
N THR A 166 1.74 -1.43 -7.13
CA THR A 166 2.85 -2.36 -7.36
C THR A 166 2.52 -3.75 -6.83
N TYR A 167 1.86 -3.86 -5.67
CA TYR A 167 1.44 -5.16 -5.18
C TYR A 167 0.48 -5.84 -6.16
N HIS A 168 -0.48 -5.12 -6.74
CA HIS A 168 -1.44 -5.66 -7.70
C HIS A 168 -0.84 -5.95 -9.08
N ALA A 169 0.14 -5.17 -9.51
CA ALA A 169 0.92 -5.41 -10.72
C ALA A 169 1.65 -6.75 -10.70
N TYR A 170 2.14 -7.16 -9.53
CA TYR A 170 2.81 -8.46 -9.32
C TYR A 170 1.86 -9.56 -8.83
N ASN A 171 0.65 -9.21 -8.41
CA ASN A 171 -0.34 -10.16 -7.92
C ASN A 171 -0.81 -11.08 -9.05
N ASN A 172 -0.32 -12.31 -9.06
CA ASN A 172 -0.70 -13.35 -10.00
C ASN A 172 -1.88 -14.21 -9.52
N TRP A 173 -2.62 -13.77 -8.50
CA TRP A 173 -3.83 -14.45 -8.07
C TRP A 173 -4.83 -14.58 -9.23
N GLY A 174 -5.38 -15.78 -9.40
CA GLY A 174 -6.20 -16.14 -10.56
C GLY A 174 -5.39 -16.43 -11.83
N GLY A 175 -4.06 -16.55 -11.73
CA GLY A 175 -3.18 -17.13 -12.73
C GLY A 175 -2.45 -16.13 -13.63
N ARG A 176 -2.65 -14.81 -13.49
CA ARG A 176 -1.88 -13.79 -14.24
C ARG A 176 -1.69 -12.50 -13.46
N SER A 177 -0.57 -11.84 -13.72
CA SER A 177 -0.20 -10.49 -13.27
C SER A 177 0.26 -9.64 -14.48
N LEU A 178 0.82 -8.45 -14.25
CA LEU A 178 1.42 -7.63 -15.30
C LEU A 178 2.81 -8.13 -15.76
N TYR A 179 3.22 -9.34 -15.34
CA TYR A 179 4.46 -10.00 -15.76
C TYR A 179 4.19 -11.38 -16.33
N ASP A 180 5.01 -11.81 -17.29
CA ASP A 180 4.90 -13.15 -17.88
C ASP A 180 5.29 -14.25 -16.89
N PHE A 181 6.15 -13.91 -15.93
CA PHE A 181 6.50 -14.78 -14.82
C PHE A 181 5.25 -15.17 -14.02
N GLN A 182 5.02 -16.48 -13.88
CA GLN A 182 3.84 -17.05 -13.23
C GLN A 182 2.50 -16.61 -13.85
N SER A 183 2.50 -16.28 -15.14
CA SER A 183 1.32 -15.97 -15.93
C SER A 183 1.23 -16.91 -17.15
N PRO A 184 0.74 -18.16 -16.98
CA PRO A 184 0.70 -19.14 -18.07
C PRO A 184 -0.11 -18.62 -19.27
N GLY A 185 0.51 -18.67 -20.46
CA GLY A 185 -0.08 -18.15 -21.70
C GLY A 185 0.04 -16.63 -21.86
N GLY A 186 0.91 -15.96 -21.09
CA GLY A 186 1.25 -14.53 -21.21
C GLY A 186 0.80 -13.68 -20.02
N ARG A 187 1.38 -12.49 -19.85
CA ARG A 187 0.92 -11.52 -18.86
C ARG A 187 -0.46 -10.92 -19.18
N ALA A 188 -1.08 -10.32 -18.17
CA ALA A 188 -2.19 -9.40 -18.36
C ALA A 188 -1.66 -7.98 -18.70
N PHE A 189 -2.52 -7.16 -19.32
CA PHE A 189 -2.28 -5.73 -19.53
C PHE A 189 -3.08 -4.85 -18.56
N ARG A 190 -4.06 -5.45 -17.87
CA ARG A 190 -4.99 -4.80 -16.94
C ARG A 190 -5.21 -5.72 -15.76
N VAL A 191 -5.12 -5.21 -14.55
CA VAL A 191 -5.36 -5.97 -13.32
C VAL A 191 -6.29 -5.21 -12.38
N SER A 192 -7.11 -5.95 -11.62
CA SER A 192 -8.09 -5.37 -10.71
C SER A 192 -7.66 -5.43 -9.24
N PHE A 193 -8.18 -4.49 -8.46
CA PHE A 193 -8.19 -4.49 -6.99
C PHE A 193 -9.34 -5.36 -6.41
N ASP A 194 -10.33 -5.74 -7.22
CA ASP A 194 -11.48 -6.60 -6.83
C ASP A 194 -11.12 -8.10 -6.84
N ARG A 195 -9.98 -8.44 -6.22
CA ARG A 195 -9.49 -9.82 -6.11
C ARG A 195 -8.54 -10.00 -4.91
N PRO A 196 -8.42 -11.21 -4.35
CA PRO A 196 -7.42 -11.52 -3.33
C PRO A 196 -5.99 -11.27 -3.80
N TYR A 197 -5.10 -11.08 -2.82
CA TYR A 197 -3.65 -11.15 -3.04
C TYR A 197 -3.20 -12.61 -3.09
N SER A 198 -2.24 -12.92 -3.96
CA SER A 198 -1.66 -14.26 -3.99
C SER A 198 -0.92 -14.57 -2.68
N PRO A 199 -0.86 -15.86 -2.25
CA PRO A 199 -0.14 -16.23 -1.03
C PRO A 199 1.32 -15.74 -1.01
N ALA A 200 2.00 -15.78 -2.16
CA ALA A 200 3.37 -15.27 -2.31
C ALA A 200 3.50 -13.75 -2.17
N ALA A 201 2.46 -13.00 -2.54
CA ALA A 201 2.41 -11.54 -2.33
C ALA A 201 2.12 -11.18 -0.87
N LEU A 202 1.32 -12.01 -0.17
CA LEU A 202 0.93 -11.78 1.23
C LEU A 202 2.00 -12.20 2.25
N VAL A 203 2.64 -13.36 2.05
CA VAL A 203 3.55 -13.94 3.02
C VAL A 203 4.79 -14.54 2.35
N GLY A 204 5.96 -14.12 2.82
CA GLY A 204 7.26 -14.55 2.33
C GLY A 204 8.34 -13.53 2.66
N ASP A 205 9.58 -13.99 2.77
CA ASP A 205 10.79 -13.17 2.91
C ASP A 205 11.09 -12.28 1.68
N ARG A 206 10.33 -12.48 0.60
CA ARG A 206 10.41 -11.76 -0.68
C ARG A 206 9.08 -11.12 -1.11
N GLY A 207 8.04 -11.17 -0.27
CA GLY A 207 6.76 -10.53 -0.57
C GLY A 207 6.86 -9.02 -0.35
N PHE A 208 6.17 -8.21 -1.16
CA PHE A 208 6.22 -6.75 -1.04
C PHE A 208 5.81 -6.25 0.36
N PHE A 209 4.81 -6.93 0.97
CA PHE A 209 4.42 -6.71 2.36
C PHE A 209 5.62 -6.72 3.33
N TYR A 210 6.55 -7.67 3.16
CA TYR A 210 7.68 -7.85 4.09
C TYR A 210 8.62 -6.64 4.10
N CYS A 211 8.92 -6.10 2.91
CA CYS A 211 9.79 -4.93 2.76
C CYS A 211 9.20 -3.70 3.45
N ASP A 212 7.93 -3.40 3.14
CA ASP A 212 7.26 -2.23 3.71
C ASP A 212 7.02 -2.39 5.21
N PHE A 213 6.63 -3.59 5.64
CA PHE A 213 6.38 -3.86 7.05
C PHE A 213 7.66 -3.76 7.90
N ALA A 214 8.83 -4.13 7.38
CA ALA A 214 10.09 -3.91 8.06
C ALA A 214 10.34 -2.41 8.34
N LEU A 215 10.10 -1.55 7.35
CA LEU A 215 10.20 -0.09 7.52
C LEU A 215 9.15 0.43 8.52
N VAL A 216 7.89 -0.03 8.42
CA VAL A 216 6.82 0.32 9.37
C VAL A 216 7.26 0.04 10.81
N ARG A 217 7.73 -1.18 11.08
CA ARG A 217 8.17 -1.58 12.42
C ARG A 217 9.34 -0.74 12.92
N TRP A 218 10.31 -0.48 12.05
CA TRP A 218 11.45 0.35 12.41
C TRP A 218 11.02 1.78 12.74
N MET A 219 10.27 2.44 11.85
CA MET A 219 9.83 3.83 12.06
C MET A 219 9.03 3.99 13.35
N GLU A 220 8.11 3.04 13.60
CA GLU A 220 7.30 3.06 14.81
C GLU A 220 8.15 2.79 16.07
N SER A 221 9.13 1.89 16.01
CA SER A 221 10.05 1.62 17.13
C SER A 221 10.87 2.85 17.53
N GLN A 222 11.18 3.72 16.56
CA GLN A 222 11.89 4.99 16.77
C GLN A 222 10.94 6.11 17.24
N GLY A 223 9.62 5.87 17.27
CA GLY A 223 8.65 6.87 17.67
C GLY A 223 8.52 8.03 16.68
N TYR A 224 8.71 7.80 15.37
CA TYR A 224 8.42 8.85 14.39
C TYR A 224 6.91 9.14 14.31
N PRO A 225 6.49 10.40 14.16
CA PRO A 225 5.09 10.77 13.98
C PRO A 225 4.68 10.51 12.52
N VAL A 226 4.43 9.24 12.20
CA VAL A 226 4.08 8.75 10.86
C VAL A 226 2.58 8.47 10.73
N ALA A 227 2.00 8.91 9.61
CA ALA A 227 0.71 8.50 9.10
C ALA A 227 0.91 7.70 7.80
N TYR A 228 -0.12 6.96 7.40
CA TYR A 228 -0.04 6.00 6.31
C TYR A 228 -1.10 6.29 5.25
N CYS A 229 -0.73 6.12 3.99
CA CYS A 229 -1.65 6.09 2.86
C CYS A 229 -1.25 4.98 1.88
N THR A 230 -2.12 4.71 0.91
CA THR A 230 -1.75 3.96 -0.29
C THR A 230 -1.41 4.93 -1.42
N ASN A 231 -0.68 4.46 -2.43
CA ASN A 231 -0.46 5.27 -3.64
C ASN A 231 -1.76 5.57 -4.41
N LEU A 232 -2.80 4.74 -4.28
CA LEU A 232 -4.15 5.06 -4.77
C LEU A 232 -4.78 6.27 -4.05
N ASP A 233 -4.46 6.51 -2.77
CA ASP A 233 -4.92 7.71 -2.07
C ASP A 233 -4.24 8.95 -2.62
N ILE A 234 -2.94 8.86 -2.95
CA ILE A 234 -2.21 9.92 -3.63
C ILE A 234 -2.79 10.18 -5.01
N HIS A 235 -3.15 9.14 -5.77
CA HIS A 235 -3.85 9.30 -7.06
C HIS A 235 -5.17 10.07 -6.90
N ARG A 236 -5.98 9.72 -5.90
CA ARG A 236 -7.36 10.22 -5.73
C ARG A 236 -7.45 11.60 -5.08
N GLN A 237 -6.47 11.99 -4.25
CA GLN A 237 -6.57 13.17 -3.39
C GLN A 237 -5.45 14.19 -3.68
N PRO A 238 -5.71 15.16 -4.58
CA PRO A 238 -4.82 16.28 -4.78
C PRO A 238 -4.48 16.98 -3.45
N GLY A 239 -3.19 17.19 -3.19
CA GLY A 239 -2.71 17.87 -1.99
C GLY A 239 -2.71 17.03 -0.71
N LEU A 240 -3.00 15.71 -0.76
CA LEU A 240 -2.86 14.83 0.41
C LEU A 240 -1.44 14.88 0.97
N ALA A 241 -0.42 14.71 0.12
CA ALA A 241 0.99 14.77 0.51
C ALA A 241 1.38 16.15 1.09
N SER A 242 0.80 17.24 0.58
CA SER A 242 1.08 18.60 1.04
C SER A 242 0.65 18.90 2.49
N ARG A 243 -0.11 17.99 3.12
CA ARG A 243 -0.54 18.12 4.53
C ARG A 243 0.56 17.72 5.51
N TYR A 244 1.63 17.09 5.02
CA TYR A 244 2.70 16.52 5.81
C TYR A 244 4.02 17.21 5.49
N SER A 245 4.98 17.16 6.42
CA SER A 245 6.31 17.76 6.22
C SER A 245 7.23 16.88 5.38
N ILE A 246 7.02 15.56 5.42
CA ILE A 246 7.77 14.57 4.66
C ILE A 246 6.77 13.61 3.98
N PHE A 247 6.91 13.41 2.68
CA PHE A 247 6.34 12.28 1.95
C PHE A 247 7.41 11.20 1.81
N LEU A 248 7.06 9.96 2.15
CA LEU A 248 7.96 8.82 2.15
C LEU A 248 7.40 7.70 1.26
N SER A 249 8.15 7.28 0.24
CA SER A 249 7.87 6.08 -0.58
C SER A 249 8.81 4.93 -0.19
N SER A 250 8.25 3.72 -0.04
CA SER A 250 8.90 2.59 0.61
C SER A 250 9.05 1.38 -0.31
N GLY A 251 10.14 0.64 -0.14
CA GLY A 251 10.32 -0.71 -0.65
C GLY A 251 10.54 -0.78 -2.16
N HIS A 252 9.49 -1.16 -2.89
CA HIS A 252 9.48 -1.31 -4.35
C HIS A 252 8.20 -0.69 -4.88
N ASP A 253 8.27 0.59 -5.27
CA ASP A 253 7.12 1.43 -5.60
C ASP A 253 7.09 1.75 -7.11
N GLU A 254 7.07 0.71 -7.93
CA GLU A 254 7.33 0.76 -9.38
C GLU A 254 6.19 1.33 -10.24
N TYR A 255 4.93 1.16 -9.83
CA TYR A 255 3.76 1.44 -10.67
C TYR A 255 3.02 2.72 -10.26
N TRP A 256 3.19 3.80 -11.02
CA TRP A 256 2.67 5.13 -10.69
C TRP A 256 1.77 5.68 -11.80
N SER A 257 0.69 6.36 -11.44
CA SER A 257 -0.07 7.14 -12.42
C SER A 257 0.57 8.52 -12.58
N THR A 258 0.32 9.19 -13.71
CA THR A 258 0.79 10.58 -13.90
C THR A 258 0.22 11.52 -12.84
N GLN A 259 -1.04 11.32 -12.43
CA GLN A 259 -1.65 12.08 -11.33
C GLN A 259 -0.94 11.87 -10.00
N MET A 260 -0.45 10.65 -9.71
CA MET A 260 0.33 10.43 -8.48
C MET A 260 1.61 11.27 -8.50
N LEU A 261 2.34 11.24 -9.62
CA LEU A 261 3.54 12.03 -9.81
C LEU A 261 3.25 13.53 -9.69
N ASP A 262 2.22 14.03 -10.36
CA ASP A 262 1.78 15.43 -10.30
C ASP A 262 1.46 15.88 -8.88
N HIS A 263 0.76 15.05 -8.11
CA HIS A 263 0.39 15.38 -6.74
C HIS A 263 1.60 15.41 -5.79
N VAL A 264 2.60 14.56 -6.01
CA VAL A 264 3.84 14.55 -5.22
C VAL A 264 4.75 15.73 -5.60
N GLU A 265 4.91 16.04 -6.89
CA GLU A 265 5.63 17.24 -7.34
C GLU A 265 4.97 18.53 -6.81
N ALA A 266 3.64 18.61 -6.86
CA ALA A 266 2.90 19.73 -6.30
C ALA A 266 3.08 19.87 -4.79
N ALA A 267 3.26 18.75 -4.07
CA ALA A 267 3.57 18.78 -2.64
C ALA A 267 5.02 19.25 -2.39
N GLN A 268 5.98 18.78 -3.19
CA GLN A 268 7.37 19.26 -3.14
C GLN A 268 7.46 20.77 -3.38
N ALA A 269 6.78 21.27 -4.41
CA ALA A 269 6.71 22.69 -4.73
C ALA A 269 6.10 23.55 -3.59
N LYS A 270 5.28 22.94 -2.73
CA LYS A 270 4.69 23.56 -1.53
C LYS A 270 5.54 23.37 -0.26
N GLY A 271 6.75 22.81 -0.38
CA GLY A 271 7.68 22.63 0.74
C GLY A 271 7.59 21.30 1.46
N THR A 272 6.89 20.30 0.91
CA THR A 272 6.97 18.92 1.42
C THR A 272 8.31 18.31 1.04
N ASN A 273 9.04 17.76 2.01
CA ASN A 273 10.28 17.04 1.71
C ASN A 273 9.93 15.65 1.17
N LEU A 274 10.69 15.17 0.19
CA LEU A 274 10.49 13.83 -0.38
C LEU A 274 11.61 12.91 0.11
N LEU A 275 11.25 11.71 0.56
CA LEU A 275 12.18 10.65 0.93
C LEU A 275 11.81 9.35 0.23
N PHE A 276 12.72 8.83 -0.59
CA PHE A 276 12.52 7.58 -1.30
C PHE A 276 13.43 6.52 -0.68
N LEU A 277 12.84 5.63 0.13
CA LEU A 277 13.48 4.42 0.67
C LEU A 277 13.03 3.21 -0.15
N SER A 278 13.08 3.38 -1.47
CA SER A 278 12.58 2.45 -2.48
C SER A 278 13.54 2.39 -3.66
N ALA A 279 13.48 1.32 -4.44
CA ALA A 279 14.14 1.18 -5.73
C ALA A 279 13.09 0.97 -6.83
N ASP A 280 13.48 1.24 -8.08
CA ASP A 280 12.61 1.13 -9.26
C ASP A 280 11.33 2.00 -9.18
N THR A 281 11.34 3.01 -8.30
CA THR A 281 10.17 3.84 -8.03
C THR A 281 9.74 4.60 -9.27
N CYS A 282 8.42 4.71 -9.49
CA CYS A 282 7.87 5.49 -10.59
C CYS A 282 8.41 5.04 -11.97
N HIS A 283 8.70 3.75 -12.16
CA HIS A 283 9.23 3.24 -13.41
C HIS A 283 8.16 3.13 -14.50
N TRP A 284 7.06 2.46 -14.21
CA TRP A 284 5.94 2.28 -15.15
C TRP A 284 4.83 3.28 -14.92
N VAL A 285 4.38 3.91 -16.00
CA VAL A 285 3.11 4.62 -16.03
C VAL A 285 1.98 3.62 -15.99
N ILE A 286 1.11 3.75 -14.99
CA ILE A 286 -0.21 3.12 -14.98
C ILE A 286 -1.30 4.09 -15.32
N ARG A 287 -2.37 3.56 -15.90
CA ARG A 287 -3.63 4.27 -16.08
C ARG A 287 -4.69 3.61 -15.21
N MET A 288 -5.22 4.37 -14.25
CA MET A 288 -6.41 3.96 -13.51
C MET A 288 -7.61 4.05 -14.45
N GLU A 289 -8.37 2.96 -14.54
CA GLU A 289 -9.57 2.91 -15.37
C GLU A 289 -10.75 3.63 -14.70
N GLU A 290 -11.76 3.97 -15.50
CA GLU A 290 -12.94 4.73 -15.03
C GLU A 290 -13.70 4.03 -13.89
N ASP A 291 -13.61 2.70 -13.81
CA ASP A 291 -14.19 1.92 -12.73
C ASP A 291 -13.49 2.13 -11.37
N GLY A 292 -12.33 2.80 -11.33
CA GLY A 292 -11.55 3.09 -10.14
C GLY A 292 -10.96 1.87 -9.43
N LEU A 293 -11.11 0.68 -10.03
CA LEU A 293 -10.78 -0.63 -9.50
C LEU A 293 -9.89 -1.46 -10.45
N THR A 294 -9.45 -0.88 -11.56
CA THR A 294 -8.51 -1.49 -12.50
C THR A 294 -7.36 -0.54 -12.76
N GLU A 295 -6.15 -1.07 -12.73
CA GLU A 295 -4.97 -0.42 -13.28
C GLU A 295 -4.57 -1.10 -14.59
N ALA A 296 -4.18 -0.30 -15.58
CA ALA A 296 -3.69 -0.75 -16.87
C ALA A 296 -2.21 -0.39 -17.02
N CYS A 297 -1.41 -1.33 -17.52
CA CYS A 297 -0.03 -1.10 -17.95
C CYS A 297 0.33 -2.04 -19.10
N TYR A 298 0.50 -1.44 -20.28
CA TYR A 298 0.79 -2.16 -21.50
C TYR A 298 2.28 -2.35 -21.75
N LYS A 299 3.16 -1.60 -21.05
CA LYS A 299 4.63 -1.68 -21.12
C LYS A 299 5.24 -1.53 -22.53
N ASN A 300 4.40 -1.22 -23.52
CA ASN A 300 4.73 -1.08 -24.93
C ASN A 300 3.64 -0.23 -25.58
N ALA A 301 4.04 0.85 -26.25
CA ALA A 301 3.11 1.79 -26.89
C ALA A 301 2.27 1.15 -27.99
N ASP A 302 2.82 0.20 -28.74
CA ASP A 302 2.13 -0.48 -29.85
C ASP A 302 0.99 -1.40 -29.37
N LEU A 303 1.03 -1.81 -28.09
CA LEU A 303 0.02 -2.67 -27.49
C LEU A 303 -1.08 -1.89 -26.77
N ASP A 304 -0.84 -0.63 -26.39
CA ASP A 304 -1.81 0.17 -25.66
C ASP A 304 -2.86 0.75 -26.63
N PRO A 305 -4.15 0.39 -26.51
CA PRO A 305 -5.19 0.93 -27.38
C PRO A 305 -5.53 2.40 -27.09
N ARG A 306 -4.92 3.02 -26.06
CA ARG A 306 -5.24 4.38 -25.61
C ARG A 306 -3.99 5.22 -25.44
N GLN A 307 -4.15 6.52 -25.71
CA GLN A 307 -3.10 7.53 -25.52
C GLN A 307 -3.40 8.44 -24.30
N PRO A 308 -2.36 8.93 -23.58
CA PRO A 308 -0.98 8.49 -23.70
C PRO A 308 -0.84 7.00 -23.31
N ALA A 309 0.03 6.30 -24.02
CA ALA A 309 0.30 4.89 -23.76
C ALA A 309 0.94 4.69 -22.38
N THR A 310 0.67 3.54 -21.78
CA THR A 310 1.24 3.13 -20.50
C THR A 310 2.58 2.44 -20.71
N VAL A 311 3.63 3.26 -20.78
CA VAL A 311 5.03 2.89 -20.96
C VAL A 311 5.87 3.34 -19.75
N ARG A 312 7.20 3.44 -19.85
CA ARG A 312 8.00 3.98 -18.73
C ARG A 312 7.85 5.50 -18.66
N PHE A 313 8.01 6.05 -17.46
CA PHE A 313 7.98 7.50 -17.25
C PHE A 313 9.06 8.24 -18.07
N ARG A 314 10.21 7.62 -18.30
CA ARG A 314 11.30 8.14 -19.13
C ARG A 314 11.11 7.98 -20.64
N ASP A 315 10.17 7.15 -21.08
CA ASP A 315 9.98 6.92 -22.51
C ASP A 315 9.47 8.20 -23.20
N PRO A 316 9.80 8.45 -24.48
CA PRO A 316 9.52 9.72 -25.16
C PRO A 316 8.06 10.16 -25.14
N GLU A 317 7.12 9.22 -25.08
CA GLU A 317 5.68 9.46 -25.00
C GLU A 317 5.26 10.21 -23.72
N ILE A 318 6.02 10.01 -22.64
CA ILE A 318 5.75 10.58 -21.31
C ILE A 318 6.76 11.69 -20.99
N ALA A 319 8.04 11.48 -21.35
CA ALA A 319 9.14 12.44 -21.21
C ALA A 319 9.31 13.02 -19.80
N ARG A 320 9.07 12.21 -18.76
CA ARG A 320 9.21 12.60 -17.35
C ARG A 320 10.06 11.57 -16.59
N PRO A 321 11.37 11.46 -16.88
CA PRO A 321 12.22 10.46 -16.26
C PRO A 321 12.24 10.58 -14.73
N GLU A 322 12.36 9.44 -14.08
CA GLU A 322 12.32 9.24 -12.63
C GLU A 322 13.33 10.13 -11.87
N VAL A 323 14.49 10.38 -12.51
CA VAL A 323 15.57 11.23 -12.00
C VAL A 323 15.12 12.67 -11.72
N ASN A 324 14.09 13.18 -12.40
CA ASN A 324 13.61 14.54 -12.21
C ASN A 324 13.01 14.76 -10.81
N LEU A 325 12.37 13.74 -10.24
CA LEU A 325 11.77 13.81 -8.91
C LEU A 325 12.76 13.35 -7.82
N MET A 326 13.48 12.27 -8.08
CA MET A 326 14.22 11.53 -7.04
C MET A 326 15.72 11.79 -7.06
N GLY A 327 16.26 12.35 -8.14
CA GLY A 327 17.70 12.48 -8.37
C GLY A 327 18.42 11.18 -8.75
N VAL A 328 17.71 10.05 -8.79
CA VAL A 328 18.20 8.73 -9.22
C VAL A 328 17.12 8.04 -10.07
N GLN A 329 17.52 7.05 -10.88
CA GLN A 329 16.61 6.23 -11.68
C GLN A 329 17.10 4.79 -11.78
N ASN A 330 16.20 3.84 -12.08
CA ASN A 330 16.61 2.47 -12.33
C ASN A 330 17.43 2.36 -13.62
N GLU A 331 18.57 1.68 -13.55
CA GLU A 331 19.48 1.45 -14.67
C GLU A 331 19.84 -0.04 -14.77
N LEU A 332 18.84 -0.93 -14.69
CA LEU A 332 19.03 -2.38 -14.88
C LEU A 332 19.84 -2.73 -16.15
N HIS A 333 19.97 -1.79 -17.10
CA HIS A 333 21.05 -1.75 -18.10
C HIS A 333 21.55 -0.30 -18.39
N CYS A 334 22.44 0.28 -17.58
CA CYS A 334 23.32 1.36 -18.06
C CYS A 334 24.17 0.80 -19.22
N VAL A 335 24.31 1.47 -20.36
CA VAL A 335 25.02 2.75 -20.46
C VAL A 335 24.30 3.70 -21.43
N ALA A 336 23.60 4.71 -20.90
CA ALA A 336 23.35 5.92 -21.67
C ALA A 336 24.60 6.81 -21.59
N PRO A 337 25.12 7.37 -22.69
CA PRO A 337 26.23 8.33 -22.62
C PRO A 337 25.80 9.56 -21.79
N GLY A 338 26.44 9.75 -20.63
CA GLY A 338 26.18 10.90 -19.74
C GLY A 338 25.41 10.59 -18.45
N SER A 339 25.00 9.35 -18.18
CA SER A 339 24.45 8.97 -16.87
C SER A 339 25.58 8.82 -15.83
N VAL A 340 25.54 9.61 -14.76
CA VAL A 340 26.41 9.41 -13.59
C VAL A 340 25.79 8.32 -12.72
N GLY A 341 26.28 7.09 -12.86
CA GLY A 341 25.99 6.03 -11.90
C GLY A 341 26.84 6.24 -10.64
N PHE A 342 26.21 6.19 -9.46
CA PHE A 342 26.95 6.09 -8.21
C PHE A 342 27.02 4.61 -7.82
N ARG A 343 28.24 4.10 -7.67
CA ARG A 343 28.48 2.80 -7.02
C ARG A 343 28.31 2.99 -5.51
N ALA A 344 27.95 1.92 -4.80
CA ALA A 344 27.75 1.94 -3.35
C ALA A 344 29.01 2.35 -2.54
N ASP A 345 30.18 2.45 -3.18
CA ASP A 345 31.44 2.93 -2.62
C ASP A 345 31.66 4.44 -2.81
N GLY A 346 30.68 5.17 -3.36
CA GLY A 346 30.75 6.62 -3.55
C GLY A 346 31.67 7.06 -4.69
N GLN A 347 32.16 6.13 -5.52
CA GLN A 347 32.91 6.47 -6.73
C GLN A 347 31.97 6.59 -7.94
N PRO A 348 32.27 7.49 -8.90
CA PRO A 348 31.59 7.50 -10.18
C PRO A 348 31.79 6.17 -10.91
N ALA A 349 30.74 5.67 -11.56
CA ALA A 349 30.74 4.40 -12.30
C ALA A 349 31.70 4.37 -13.49
#